data_AF-A0A3D8PAB5-F1
#
_entry.id   AF-A0A3D8PAB5-F1
#
_cell.length_a   1.000
_cell.length_b   1.000
_cell.length_c   1.000
_cell.angle_alpha   90.00
_cell.angle_beta   90.00
_cell.angle_gamma   90.00
#
_symmetry.space_group_name_H-M   'P 1'
#
loop_
_entity.id
_entity.type
_entity.pdbx_description
1 polymer ?
#
loop_
_entity_poly.entity_id
_entity_poly.type
_entity_poly.pdbx_seq_one_letter_code
_entity_poly.pdbx_strand_id
1 'polypeptide(L)' 'GSCAGLLARGLPALDAAATSARLHAAAARAFGPGLIADDLPEAIPAALRGLGG' A
#
# COMPACT_ATOMS: atom_id res chain seq x y z
N GLY A 1 -6.12 -5.20 5.34
CA GLY A 1 -6.55 -5.63 4.00
C GLY A 1 -5.38 -5.90 3.08
N SER A 2 -4.56 -4.89 2.79
CA SER A 2 -3.50 -4.90 1.77
C SER A 2 -2.52 -6.09 1.90
N CYS A 3 -1.91 -6.28 3.07
CA CYS A 3 -1.01 -7.42 3.32
C CYS A 3 -1.69 -8.78 3.13
N ALA A 4 -2.91 -8.96 3.66
CA ALA A 4 -3.68 -10.19 3.48
C ALA A 4 -4.03 -10.45 2.01
N GLY A 5 -4.36 -9.41 1.24
CA GLY A 5 -4.58 -9.52 -0.20
C GLY A 5 -3.33 -9.95 -0.98
N LEU A 6 -2.14 -9.52 -0.54
CA LEU A 6 -0.86 -9.94 -1.13
C LEU A 6 -0.53 -11.40 -0.77
N LEU A 7 -0.76 -11.81 0.48
CA LEU A 7 -0.66 -13.20 0.90
C LEU A 7 -1.59 -14.11 0.10
N ALA A 8 -2.84 -13.69 -0.10
CA ALA A 8 -3.82 -14.43 -0.90
C ALA A 8 -3.41 -14.58 -2.37
N ARG A 9 -2.54 -13.71 -2.88
CA ARG A 9 -1.96 -13.77 -4.22
C ARG A 9 -0.66 -14.58 -4.28
N GLY A 10 -0.26 -15.21 -3.17
CA GLY A 10 0.91 -16.09 -3.11
C GLY A 10 2.23 -15.40 -2.79
N LEU A 11 2.23 -14.13 -2.36
CA LEU A 11 3.49 -13.52 -1.90
C LEU A 11 3.95 -14.17 -0.59
N PRO A 12 5.27 -14.42 -0.42
CA PRO A 12 5.83 -14.80 0.86
C PRO A 12 5.48 -13.78 1.95
N ALA A 13 5.31 -14.24 3.20
CA ALA A 13 4.78 -13.39 4.26
C ALA A 13 5.60 -12.13 4.53
N LEU A 14 6.93 -12.26 4.50
CA LEU A 14 7.82 -11.11 4.67
C LEU A 14 7.67 -10.11 3.52
N ASP A 15 7.59 -10.59 2.27
CA ASP A 15 7.45 -9.75 1.09
C ASP A 15 6.08 -9.07 1.02
N ALA A 16 5.02 -9.77 1.42
CA ALA A 16 3.68 -9.23 1.51
C ALA A 16 3.61 -8.09 2.54
N ALA A 17 4.21 -8.30 3.72
CA ALA A 17 4.28 -7.29 4.77
C ALA A 17 5.10 -6.06 4.33
N ALA A 18 6.30 -6.29 3.78
CA ALA A 18 7.17 -5.23 3.28
C ALA A 18 6.52 -4.42 2.16
N THR A 19 5.88 -5.09 1.19
CA THR A 19 5.19 -4.45 0.07
C THR A 19 3.99 -3.64 0.56
N SER A 20 3.19 -4.19 1.47
CA SER A 20 2.06 -3.46 2.08
C SER A 20 2.54 -2.20 2.83
N ALA A 21 3.62 -2.28 3.60
CA ALA A 21 4.17 -1.14 4.31
C ALA A 21 4.71 -0.07 3.33
N ARG A 22 5.40 -0.49 2.27
CA ARG A 22 5.91 0.41 1.23
C ARG A 22 4.78 1.13 0.50
N LEU A 23 3.67 0.42 0.21
CA LEU A 23 2.47 1.00 -0.38
C LEU A 23 1.84 2.07 0.52
N HIS A 24 1.70 1.80 1.82
CA HIS A 24 1.18 2.81 2.77
C HIS A 24 2.11 4.03 2.85
N ALA A 25 3.42 3.82 2.88
CA ALA A 25 4.39 4.91 2.90
C ALA A 25 4.36 5.73 1.59
N ALA A 26 4.17 5.08 0.45
CA ALA A 26 4.01 5.75 -0.84
C ALA A 26 2.71 6.58 -0.90
N ALA A 27 1.60 6.03 -0.40
CA ALA A 27 0.33 6.75 -0.29
C ALA A 27 0.45 7.99 0.61
N ALA A 28 1.08 7.85 1.78
CA ALA A 28 1.34 8.97 2.69
C ALA A 28 2.18 10.07 2.06
N ARG A 29 3.23 9.73 1.30
CA ARG A 29 4.05 10.72 0.60
C ARG A 29 3.30 11.43 -0.53
N ALA A 30 2.46 10.70 -1.27
CA ALA A 30 1.69 11.28 -2.36
C ALA A 30 0.56 12.19 -1.85
N PHE A 31 -0.10 11.81 -0.75
CA PHE A 31 -1.18 12.59 -0.16
C PHE A 31 -0.67 13.82 0.60
N GLY A 32 0.38 13.66 1.41
CA GLY A 32 0.92 14.72 2.27
C GLY A 32 0.31 14.74 3.69
N PRO A 33 0.52 15.83 4.45
CA PRO A 33 0.00 15.96 5.81
C PRO A 33 -1.53 15.86 5.87
N GLY A 34 -2.05 15.17 6.88
CA GLY A 34 -3.49 15.03 7.12
C GLY A 34 -4.09 13.70 6.66
N LEU A 35 -3.33 12.83 6.01
CA LEU A 35 -3.79 11.48 5.66
C LEU A 35 -4.21 10.70 6.92
N ILE A 36 -5.42 10.14 6.91
CA ILE A 36 -5.87 9.19 7.94
C ILE A 36 -6.03 7.78 7.37
N ALA A 37 -6.21 6.80 8.26
CA ALA A 37 -6.33 5.40 7.86
C ALA A 37 -7.53 5.15 6.93
N ASP A 38 -8.63 5.88 7.13
CA ASP A 38 -9.86 5.74 6.34
C ASP A 38 -9.69 6.23 4.89
N ASP A 39 -8.68 7.06 4.61
CA ASP A 39 -8.36 7.54 3.25
C ASP A 39 -7.45 6.57 2.46
N LEU A 40 -6.84 5.58 3.14
CA LEU A 40 -5.91 4.65 2.52
C LEU A 40 -6.52 3.82 1.38
N PRO A 41 -7.76 3.31 1.48
CA PRO A 41 -8.37 2.54 0.38
C PRO A 41 -8.40 3.31 -0.95
N GLU A 42 -8.67 4.61 -0.92
CA GLU A 42 -8.72 5.51 -2.08
C GLU A 42 -7.32 5.91 -2.55
N ALA A 43 -6.37 6.11 -1.63
CA ALA A 43 -5.01 6.53 -1.94
C ALA A 43 -4.11 5.41 -2.49
N ILE A 44 -4.32 4.16 -2.05
CA ILE A 44 -3.47 3.01 -2.43
C ILE A 44 -3.45 2.72 -3.95
N PRO A 45 -4.58 2.73 -4.69
CA PRO A 45 -4.56 2.49 -6.14
C PRO A 45 -3.66 3.47 -6.92
N ALA A 46 -3.63 4.74 -6.51
CA ALA A 46 -2.75 5.73 -7.12
C ALA A 46 -1.28 5.47 -6.76
N ALA A 47 -1.00 5.16 -5.49
CA ALA A 47 0.35 4.80 -5.04
C ALA A 47 0.89 3.54 -5.73
N LEU A 48 0.03 2.52 -5.96
CA LEU A 48 0.40 1.29 -6.66
C LEU A 48 0.77 1.55 -8.12
N ARG A 49 0.01 2.41 -8.83
CA ARG A 49 0.34 2.81 -10.21
C ARG A 49 1.70 3.52 -10.30
N GLY A 50 2.03 4.36 -9.32
CA GLY A 50 3.32 5.04 -9.26
C GLY A 50 4.52 4.13 -8.97
N LEU A 51 4.29 2.89 -8.50
CA LEU A 51 5.35 1.91 -8.20
C LEU A 51 5.58 0.90 -9.32
N GLY A 52 4.66 0.75 -10.27
CA GLY A 52 4.72 -0.21 -11.37
C GLY A 52 5.31 0.33 -12.67
N GLY A 53 5.96 1.50 -12.63
CA GLY A 53 6.68 2.10 -13.75
C GLY A 53 8.13 1.62 -13.84
#